data_AF-A0A336LRX8-F1
#
_entry.id   AF-A0A336LRX8-F1
#
_cell.length_a   1.000
_cell.length_b   1.000
_cell.length_c   1.000
_cell.angle_alpha   90.00
_cell.angle_beta   90.00
_cell.angle_gamma   90.00
#
_symmetry.space_group_name_H-M   'P 1'
#
loop_
_entity.id
_entity.type
_entity.pdbx_description
1 polymer ?
#
loop_
_entity_poly.entity_id
_entity_poly.type
_entity_poly.pdbx_seq_one_letter_code
_entity_poly.pdbx_strand_id
1 'polypeptide(L)'
;MSDVSNEDIMKLIYRIIKKQDVMEKTLNKVLELVESQKKDFSKKYHIADSSDFVFYPIANDEELQKVSEKVQKNSDYRNALLKFLGKKRDVIIEDLFTPDFLYGCNIKGLNGKRGLEGMVLYDRIFIPLKKREGIPEKHITKVVVNALDNVKRRINYRIKLGKQAPIQDNKAINNQEDVSLEMDCNEIPEIEEEFIDVDEMVKNESDFEEHDDTDIEEEEDKVLQISLNDFKPIKNDKELKTISDNIRKNAIYTKKTRLQLVTASSDGLVKLSQIFDMEFIKDYNLYGIAGKKNLSKLLPYKTFYFEIRKDLGDSLKEIETQATREIQMMHNRYKIQLERKNKG
;
A
#
# COMPACT_ATOMS: atom_id res chain seq x y z
N MET A 1 57.59 6.86 -23.89
CA MET A 1 56.44 7.33 -23.08
C MET A 1 56.57 8.84 -23.03
N SER A 2 55.58 9.58 -23.53
CA SER A 2 55.63 11.05 -23.54
C SER A 2 55.35 11.57 -22.14
N ASP A 3 56.36 12.16 -21.51
CA ASP A 3 56.24 12.75 -20.18
C ASP A 3 55.20 13.87 -20.22
N VAL A 4 54.17 13.73 -19.40
CA VAL A 4 53.13 14.75 -19.22
C VAL A 4 53.81 15.97 -18.61
N SER A 5 53.83 17.08 -19.33
CA SER A 5 54.50 18.28 -18.85
C SER A 5 53.76 18.86 -17.64
N ASN A 6 54.48 19.53 -16.73
CA ASN A 6 53.86 20.26 -15.63
C ASN A 6 52.83 21.29 -16.13
N GLU A 7 52.97 21.78 -17.36
CA GLU A 7 52.02 22.69 -17.98
C GLU A 7 50.69 22.00 -18.34
N ASP A 8 50.74 20.73 -18.76
CA ASP A 8 49.53 19.94 -19.04
C ASP A 8 48.77 19.58 -17.76
N ILE A 9 49.50 19.31 -16.68
CA ILE A 9 48.93 19.10 -15.34
C ILE A 9 48.25 20.39 -14.85
N MET A 10 48.91 21.54 -14.99
CA MET A 10 48.32 22.83 -14.59
C MET A 10 47.08 23.19 -15.43
N LYS A 11 47.09 22.92 -16.74
CA LYS A 11 45.90 23.08 -17.60
C LYS A 11 44.74 22.18 -17.17
N LEU A 12 45.04 20.94 -16.74
CA LEU A 12 44.04 20.02 -16.22
C LEU A 12 43.45 20.50 -14.88
N ILE A 13 44.30 20.93 -13.94
CA ILE A 13 43.88 21.49 -12.65
C ILE A 13 42.97 22.71 -12.87
N TYR A 14 43.37 23.64 -13.75
CA TYR A 14 42.53 24.80 -14.09
C TYR A 14 41.18 24.42 -14.69
N ARG A 15 41.13 23.39 -15.55
CA ARG A 15 39.85 22.90 -16.10
C ARG A 15 38.96 22.28 -15.04
N ILE A 16 39.53 21.57 -14.06
CA ILE A 16 38.80 20.94 -12.96
C ILE A 16 38.20 22.04 -12.05
N ILE A 17 39.01 23.02 -11.63
CA ILE A 17 38.55 24.15 -10.82
C ILE A 17 37.42 24.90 -11.52
N LYS A 18 37.59 25.21 -12.82
CA LYS A 18 36.56 25.90 -13.61
C LYS A 18 35.26 25.10 -13.71
N LYS A 19 35.32 23.77 -13.80
CA LYS A 19 34.12 22.91 -13.78
C LYS A 19 33.46 22.91 -12.40
N GLN A 20 34.24 22.91 -11.33
CA GLN A 20 33.73 22.97 -9.96
C GLN A 20 33.00 24.29 -9.70
N ASP A 21 33.57 25.43 -10.11
CA ASP A 21 32.92 26.74 -10.03
C ASP A 21 31.59 26.79 -10.80
N VAL A 22 31.53 26.16 -11.97
CA VAL A 22 30.30 26.08 -12.77
C VAL A 22 29.25 25.24 -12.05
N MET A 23 29.62 24.08 -11.50
CA MET A 23 28.71 23.24 -10.73
C MET A 23 28.19 23.95 -9.48
N GLU A 24 29.05 24.67 -8.76
CA GLU A 24 28.67 25.43 -7.56
C GLU A 24 27.72 26.58 -7.90
N LYS A 25 27.97 27.30 -9.00
CA LYS A 25 27.04 28.32 -9.52
C LYS A 25 25.70 27.72 -9.94
N THR A 26 25.69 26.55 -10.57
CA THR A 26 24.45 25.85 -10.94
C THR A 26 23.70 25.39 -9.70
N LEU A 27 24.40 24.85 -8.70
CA LEU A 27 23.80 24.41 -7.43
C LEU A 27 23.17 25.59 -6.68
N ASN A 28 23.87 26.72 -6.58
CA ASN A 28 23.33 27.92 -5.95
C ASN A 28 22.11 28.46 -6.70
N LYS A 29 22.11 28.40 -8.03
CA LYS A 29 20.95 28.79 -8.84
C LYS A 29 19.76 27.84 -8.68
N VAL A 30 20.01 26.54 -8.49
CA VAL A 30 18.97 25.55 -8.16
C VAL A 30 18.42 25.79 -6.76
N LEU A 31 19.27 26.10 -5.78
CA LEU A 31 18.84 26.45 -4.42
C LEU A 31 17.99 27.72 -4.41
N GLU A 32 18.39 28.76 -5.13
CA GLU A 32 17.59 30.00 -5.31
C GLU A 32 16.26 29.73 -6.03
N LEU A 33 16.22 28.82 -7.01
CA LEU A 33 14.97 28.42 -7.68
C LEU A 33 14.05 27.65 -6.73
N VAL A 34 14.59 26.77 -5.88
CA VAL A 34 13.83 26.04 -4.86
C VAL A 34 13.29 26.98 -3.79
N GLU A 35 14.09 27.96 -3.36
CA GLU A 35 13.67 28.97 -2.37
C GLU A 35 12.66 29.97 -2.93
N SER A 36 12.80 30.38 -4.18
CA SER A 36 11.84 31.27 -4.85
C SER A 36 10.51 30.55 -5.11
N GLN A 37 10.53 29.28 -5.52
CA GLN A 37 9.31 28.45 -5.58
C GLN A 37 8.65 28.28 -4.21
N LYS A 38 9.42 28.06 -3.13
CA LYS A 38 8.86 28.03 -1.76
C LYS A 38 8.18 29.34 -1.37
N LYS A 39 8.77 30.49 -1.72
CA LYS A 39 8.20 31.82 -1.43
C LYS A 39 6.97 32.13 -2.28
N ASP A 40 6.94 31.70 -3.55
CA ASP A 40 5.79 31.93 -4.43
C ASP A 40 4.61 31.01 -4.08
N PHE A 41 4.87 29.78 -3.61
CA PHE A 41 3.85 28.91 -3.01
C PHE A 41 3.28 29.52 -1.71
N SER A 42 4.13 30.11 -0.87
CA SER A 42 3.73 30.77 0.39
C SER A 42 2.97 32.09 0.20
N LYS A 43 3.10 32.76 -0.95
CA LYS A 43 2.36 33.99 -1.25
C LYS A 43 1.03 33.75 -1.94
N LYS A 44 0.90 32.67 -2.72
CA LYS A 44 -0.34 32.33 -3.46
C LYS A 44 -1.41 31.69 -2.57
N TYR A 45 -0.98 31.09 -1.47
CA TYR A 45 -1.85 30.59 -0.40
C TYR A 45 -1.44 31.36 0.86
N HIS A 46 -2.33 32.15 1.45
CA HIS A 46 -2.09 32.83 2.72
C HIS A 46 -1.84 31.81 3.85
N ILE A 47 -0.63 31.24 3.89
CA ILE A 47 -0.17 30.36 4.96
C ILE A 47 0.61 31.26 5.90
N ALA A 48 -0.12 31.85 6.85
CA ALA A 48 0.48 32.31 8.09
C ALA A 48 1.21 31.13 8.75
N ASP A 49 2.36 31.39 9.37
CA ASP A 49 3.29 30.44 10.00
C ASP A 49 2.64 29.35 10.88
N SER A 50 2.07 28.31 10.28
CA SER A 50 1.94 26.99 10.89
C SER A 50 2.99 26.11 10.26
N SER A 51 4.11 25.88 10.97
CA SER A 51 5.06 24.85 10.57
C SER A 51 4.29 23.53 10.44
N ASP A 52 4.05 23.07 9.21
CA ASP A 52 3.42 21.77 8.99
C ASP A 52 4.27 20.72 9.71
N PHE A 53 3.66 20.05 10.68
CA PHE A 53 4.33 18.99 11.42
C PHE A 53 4.69 17.87 10.42
N VAL A 54 5.99 17.66 10.19
CA VAL A 54 6.48 16.60 9.29
C VAL A 54 7.09 15.47 10.10
N PHE A 55 6.71 14.24 9.74
CA PHE A 55 7.28 13.02 10.27
C PHE A 55 7.66 12.06 9.13
N TYR A 56 8.82 11.42 9.26
CA TYR A 56 9.31 10.42 8.32
C TYR A 56 9.48 9.06 9.03
N PRO A 57 9.18 7.95 8.35
CA PRO A 57 9.37 6.61 8.91
C PRO A 57 10.83 6.35 9.31
N ILE A 58 11.02 5.71 10.45
CA ILE A 58 12.34 5.44 11.03
C ILE A 58 13.10 4.40 10.21
N ALA A 59 14.32 4.75 9.79
CA ALA A 59 15.18 3.89 8.99
C ALA A 59 16.27 3.17 9.79
N ASN A 60 16.69 3.71 10.92
CA ASN A 60 17.82 3.21 11.70
C ASN A 60 17.67 3.47 13.21
N ASP A 61 18.56 2.89 14.01
CA ASP A 61 18.49 2.96 15.47
C ASP A 61 18.80 4.36 16.03
N GLU A 62 19.60 5.16 15.32
CA GLU A 62 19.91 6.53 15.72
C GLU A 62 18.67 7.43 15.61
N GLU A 63 17.95 7.33 14.50
CA GLU A 63 16.65 7.98 14.32
C GLU A 63 15.61 7.48 15.33
N LEU A 64 15.57 6.15 15.56
CA LEU A 64 14.68 5.55 16.55
C LEU A 64 14.92 6.16 17.92
N GLN A 65 16.18 6.28 18.36
CA GLN A 65 16.52 6.85 19.65
C GLN A 65 16.09 8.31 19.75
N LYS A 66 16.45 9.14 18.75
CA LYS A 66 16.10 10.57 18.71
C LYS A 66 14.59 10.80 18.80
N VAL A 67 13.82 10.05 18.01
CA VAL A 67 12.35 10.19 17.98
C VAL A 67 11.72 9.60 19.24
N SER A 68 12.23 8.46 19.74
CA SER A 68 11.75 7.85 20.97
C SER A 68 11.91 8.78 22.17
N GLU A 69 13.08 9.44 22.29
CA GLU A 69 13.31 10.43 23.34
C GLU A 69 12.36 11.62 23.23
N LYS A 70 12.12 12.13 22.02
CA LYS A 70 11.15 13.22 21.78
C LYS A 70 9.73 12.81 22.17
N VAL A 71 9.28 11.63 21.76
CA VAL A 71 7.95 11.09 22.10
C VAL A 71 7.78 10.86 23.61
N GLN A 72 8.87 10.48 24.30
CA GLN A 72 8.83 10.27 25.75
C GLN A 72 8.86 11.57 26.54
N LYS A 73 9.70 12.55 26.14
CA LYS A 73 9.96 13.78 26.89
C LYS A 73 8.98 14.92 26.55
N ASN A 74 8.42 14.95 25.33
CA ASN A 74 7.59 16.05 24.85
C ASN A 74 6.17 15.55 24.50
N SER A 75 5.19 15.90 25.35
CA SER A 75 3.78 15.56 25.15
C SER A 75 3.18 16.18 23.90
N ASP A 76 3.58 17.40 23.55
CA ASP A 76 3.03 18.15 22.43
C ASP A 76 3.50 17.54 21.12
N TYR A 77 4.78 17.16 21.04
CA TYR A 77 5.32 16.41 19.92
C TYR A 77 4.59 15.07 19.74
N ARG A 78 4.36 14.33 20.82
CA ARG A 78 3.61 13.06 20.78
C ARG A 78 2.18 13.26 20.28
N ASN A 79 1.48 14.28 20.79
CA ASN A 79 0.11 14.56 20.39
C ASN A 79 0.03 15.04 18.93
N ALA A 80 0.98 15.87 18.50
CA ALA A 80 1.11 16.28 17.10
C ALA A 80 1.38 15.08 16.18
N LEU A 81 2.24 14.13 16.58
CA LEU A 81 2.50 12.91 15.84
C LEU A 81 1.26 12.01 15.73
N LEU A 82 0.52 11.84 16.83
CA LEU A 82 -0.75 11.11 16.84
C LEU A 82 -1.78 11.76 15.93
N LYS A 83 -1.91 13.10 15.97
CA LYS A 83 -2.82 13.85 15.09
C LYS A 83 -2.41 13.75 13.63
N PHE A 84 -1.11 13.88 13.35
CA PHE A 84 -0.55 13.78 12.00
C PHE A 84 -0.81 12.41 11.38
N LEU A 85 -0.48 11.32 12.08
CA LEU A 85 -0.72 9.97 11.60
C LEU A 85 -2.22 9.65 11.57
N GLY A 86 -3.00 10.12 12.55
CA GLY A 86 -4.45 9.90 12.62
C GLY A 86 -5.26 10.55 11.49
N LYS A 87 -4.68 11.51 10.74
CA LYS A 87 -5.30 12.05 9.51
C LYS A 87 -5.29 11.03 8.36
N LYS A 88 -4.45 9.99 8.40
CA LYS A 88 -4.41 8.95 7.38
C LYS A 88 -5.67 8.06 7.47
N ARG A 89 -6.16 7.59 6.32
CA ARG A 89 -7.33 6.71 6.25
C ARG A 89 -7.11 5.38 6.98
N ASP A 90 -5.90 4.83 6.88
CA ASP A 90 -5.47 3.62 7.59
C ASP A 90 -3.98 3.73 7.91
N VAL A 91 -3.62 3.78 9.19
CA VAL A 91 -2.21 3.86 9.61
C VAL A 91 -1.60 2.46 9.57
N ILE A 92 -0.54 2.25 8.81
CA ILE A 92 0.17 0.97 8.76
C ILE A 92 1.51 1.05 9.50
N ILE A 93 2.09 -0.09 9.85
CA ILE A 93 3.37 -0.11 10.58
C ILE A 93 4.51 0.52 9.76
N GLU A 94 4.41 0.46 8.42
CA GLU A 94 5.35 1.10 7.50
C GLU A 94 5.24 2.63 7.48
N ASP A 95 4.19 3.22 8.09
CA ASP A 95 4.12 4.66 8.31
C ASP A 95 5.03 5.13 9.44
N LEU A 96 5.41 4.23 10.35
CA LEU A 96 6.32 4.53 11.47
C LEU A 96 7.76 4.09 11.20
N PHE A 97 7.95 3.04 10.40
CA PHE A 97 9.26 2.43 10.18
C PHE A 97 9.44 2.10 8.70
N THR A 98 10.66 2.25 8.19
CA THR A 98 10.93 1.85 6.80
C THR A 98 10.85 0.33 6.64
N PRO A 99 10.58 -0.17 5.42
CA PRO A 99 10.57 -1.61 5.15
C PRO A 99 11.90 -2.29 5.53
N ASP A 100 13.03 -1.62 5.31
CA ASP A 100 14.35 -2.17 5.60
C ASP A 100 14.60 -2.27 7.11
N PHE A 101 14.13 -1.28 7.88
CA PHE A 101 14.15 -1.36 9.34
C PHE A 101 13.32 -2.56 9.83
N LEU A 102 12.10 -2.70 9.31
CA LEU A 102 11.14 -3.75 9.67
C LEU A 102 11.58 -5.17 9.25
N TYR A 103 12.37 -5.30 8.20
CA TYR A 103 12.91 -6.60 7.76
C TYR A 103 13.70 -7.33 8.87
N GLY A 104 14.45 -6.55 9.66
CA GLY A 104 15.23 -7.01 10.81
C GLY A 104 14.41 -7.22 12.09
N CYS A 105 13.10 -7.01 12.06
CA CYS A 105 12.24 -7.03 13.23
C CYS A 105 11.29 -8.24 13.27
N ASN A 106 10.85 -8.59 14.48
CA ASN A 106 9.62 -9.34 14.73
C ASN A 106 8.91 -8.73 15.95
N ILE A 107 7.74 -9.26 16.33
CA ILE A 107 6.98 -8.71 17.45
C ILE A 107 7.78 -8.78 18.76
N LYS A 108 8.30 -9.96 19.10
CA LYS A 108 8.84 -10.28 20.44
C LYS A 108 10.36 -10.14 20.61
N GLY A 109 11.10 -9.84 19.55
CA GLY A 109 12.56 -9.83 19.53
C GLY A 109 13.21 -11.22 19.54
N LEU A 110 12.56 -12.24 18.99
CA LEU A 110 13.08 -13.62 19.02
C LEU A 110 14.10 -13.89 17.90
N ASN A 111 14.98 -14.88 18.11
CA ASN A 111 15.96 -15.36 17.13
C ASN A 111 16.94 -14.29 16.64
N GLY A 112 17.42 -13.43 17.54
CA GLY A 112 18.37 -12.36 17.21
C GLY A 112 17.77 -11.20 16.39
N LYS A 113 16.45 -11.17 16.22
CA LYS A 113 15.73 -10.05 15.60
C LYS A 113 15.35 -9.00 16.64
N ARG A 114 15.14 -7.76 16.19
CA ARG A 114 14.63 -6.69 17.04
C ARG A 114 13.15 -6.90 17.36
N GLY A 115 12.75 -6.64 18.60
CA GLY A 115 11.35 -6.71 19.03
C GLY A 115 10.65 -5.38 18.85
N LEU A 116 9.49 -5.38 18.20
CA LEU A 116 8.62 -4.19 18.14
C LEU A 116 7.95 -3.91 19.48
N GLU A 117 7.57 -4.96 20.23
CA GLU A 117 7.10 -4.82 21.61
C GLU A 117 8.21 -4.20 22.46
N GLY A 118 7.88 -3.13 23.19
CA GLY A 118 8.84 -2.33 23.95
C GLY A 118 9.43 -1.14 23.18
N MET A 119 9.21 -1.04 21.87
CA MET A 119 9.58 0.16 21.11
C MET A 119 8.56 1.28 21.35
N VAL A 120 9.06 2.48 21.66
CA VAL A 120 8.22 3.65 21.99
C VAL A 120 7.21 3.97 20.89
N LEU A 121 7.64 3.96 19.63
CA LEU A 121 6.77 4.24 18.48
C LEU A 121 5.71 3.15 18.29
N TYR A 122 6.02 1.90 18.61
CA TYR A 122 5.03 0.82 18.55
C TYR A 122 4.02 0.95 19.69
N ASP A 123 4.50 1.00 20.94
CA ASP A 123 3.67 0.94 22.14
C ASP A 123 2.88 2.22 22.39
N ARG A 124 3.48 3.39 22.12
CA ARG A 124 2.90 4.71 22.48
C ARG A 124 2.29 5.47 21.32
N ILE A 125 2.52 5.05 20.08
CA ILE A 125 1.93 5.69 18.89
C ILE A 125 1.05 4.69 18.13
N PHE A 126 1.62 3.59 17.63
CA PHE A 126 0.88 2.67 16.77
C PHE A 126 -0.27 1.94 17.49
N ILE A 127 -0.01 1.32 18.65
CA ILE A 127 -1.06 0.63 19.43
C ILE A 127 -2.20 1.60 19.81
N PRO A 128 -1.95 2.81 20.35
CA PRO A 128 -3.01 3.78 20.63
C PRO A 128 -3.83 4.19 19.40
N LEU A 129 -3.18 4.43 18.25
CA LEU A 129 -3.90 4.77 17.02
C LEU A 129 -4.83 3.63 16.60
N LYS A 130 -4.34 2.39 16.63
CA LYS A 130 -5.14 1.20 16.29
C LYS A 130 -6.25 0.94 17.32
N LYS A 131 -6.01 1.21 18.61
CA LYS A 131 -7.06 1.15 19.64
C LYS A 131 -8.15 2.21 19.42
N ARG A 132 -7.80 3.43 19.01
CA ARG A 132 -8.77 4.48 18.61
C ARG A 132 -9.58 4.10 17.37
N GLU A 133 -9.00 3.32 16.47
CA GLU A 133 -9.71 2.71 15.35
C GLU A 133 -10.65 1.55 15.78
N GLY A 134 -10.64 1.15 17.05
CA GLY A 134 -11.47 0.07 17.59
C GLY A 134 -10.85 -1.32 17.41
N ILE A 135 -9.57 -1.43 17.07
CA ILE A 135 -8.87 -2.71 16.90
C ILE A 135 -8.46 -3.27 18.27
N PRO A 136 -8.94 -4.47 18.67
CA PRO A 136 -8.48 -5.09 19.92
C PRO A 136 -7.00 -5.44 19.83
N GLU A 137 -6.26 -5.32 20.93
CA GLU A 137 -4.81 -5.49 20.97
C GLU A 137 -4.31 -6.81 20.37
N LYS A 138 -5.01 -7.93 20.65
CA LYS A 138 -4.72 -9.24 20.05
C LYS A 138 -4.75 -9.22 18.52
N HIS A 139 -5.64 -8.41 17.93
CA HIS A 139 -5.74 -8.25 16.48
C HIS A 139 -4.69 -7.28 15.93
N ILE A 140 -4.30 -6.26 16.71
CA ILE A 140 -3.20 -5.35 16.34
C ILE A 140 -1.91 -6.16 16.11
N THR A 141 -1.54 -7.03 17.06
CA THR A 141 -0.34 -7.88 16.93
C THR A 141 -0.40 -8.72 15.65
N LYS A 142 -1.55 -9.31 15.35
CA LYS A 142 -1.76 -10.14 14.17
C LYS A 142 -1.59 -9.35 12.86
N VAL A 143 -2.20 -8.16 12.77
CA VAL A 143 -2.04 -7.25 11.63
C VAL A 143 -0.58 -6.92 11.39
N VAL A 144 0.17 -6.64 12.47
CA VAL A 144 1.59 -6.29 12.39
C VAL A 144 2.43 -7.48 11.96
N VAL A 145 2.16 -8.69 12.46
CA VAL A 145 2.85 -9.92 12.01
C VAL A 145 2.72 -10.10 10.50
N ASN A 146 1.50 -9.93 9.98
CA ASN A 146 1.25 -10.07 8.54
C ASN A 146 1.97 -8.98 7.73
N ALA A 147 1.93 -7.73 8.19
CA ALA A 147 2.67 -6.64 7.56
C ALA A 147 4.17 -6.93 7.52
N LEU A 148 4.75 -7.45 8.61
CA LEU A 148 6.16 -7.85 8.66
C LEU A 148 6.47 -8.99 7.70
N ASP A 149 5.57 -9.97 7.54
CA ASP A 149 5.78 -11.08 6.60
C ASP A 149 5.65 -10.62 5.14
N ASN A 150 4.77 -9.65 4.86
CA ASN A 150 4.69 -8.99 3.55
C ASN A 150 5.98 -8.22 3.23
N VAL A 151 6.49 -7.42 4.19
CA VAL A 151 7.77 -6.71 4.06
C VAL A 151 8.90 -7.69 3.75
N LYS A 152 9.00 -8.79 4.52
CA LYS A 152 10.01 -9.84 4.27
C LYS A 152 9.87 -10.47 2.88
N ARG A 153 8.65 -10.79 2.46
CA ARG A 153 8.40 -11.34 1.12
C ARG A 153 8.85 -10.37 0.03
N ARG A 154 8.47 -9.10 0.11
CA ARG A 154 8.85 -8.06 -0.87
C ARG A 154 10.36 -7.84 -0.94
N ILE A 155 11.04 -7.78 0.21
CA ILE A 155 12.50 -7.62 0.26
C ILE A 155 13.21 -8.86 -0.28
N ASN A 156 12.79 -10.07 0.14
CA ASN A 156 13.36 -11.31 -0.37
C ASN A 156 13.17 -11.46 -1.88
N TYR A 157 12.03 -11.04 -2.41
CA TYR A 157 11.79 -11.03 -3.85
C TYR A 157 12.74 -10.08 -4.58
N ARG A 158 12.93 -8.85 -4.08
CA ARG A 158 13.92 -7.90 -4.61
C ARG A 158 15.35 -8.48 -4.57
N ILE A 159 15.73 -9.14 -3.48
CA ILE A 159 17.04 -9.79 -3.35
C ILE A 159 17.19 -10.95 -4.35
N LYS A 160 16.14 -11.74 -4.59
CA LYS A 160 16.15 -12.84 -5.57
C LYS A 160 16.28 -12.33 -7.00
N LEU A 161 15.58 -11.26 -7.35
CA LEU A 161 15.71 -10.60 -8.65
C LEU A 161 17.12 -10.03 -8.87
N GLY A 162 17.70 -9.40 -7.84
CA GLY A 162 19.09 -8.92 -7.89
C GLY A 162 20.15 -10.03 -7.95
N LYS A 163 19.77 -11.29 -7.72
CA LYS A 163 20.64 -12.47 -7.82
C LYS A 163 20.42 -13.29 -9.09
N GLN A 164 19.46 -12.95 -9.94
CA GLN A 164 19.35 -13.58 -11.25
C GLN A 164 20.51 -13.11 -12.12
N ALA A 165 21.38 -14.06 -12.48
CA ALA A 165 22.45 -13.82 -13.43
C ALA A 165 21.84 -13.33 -14.76
N PRO A 166 22.53 -12.44 -15.51
CA PRO A 166 22.08 -12.04 -16.83
C PRO A 166 21.89 -13.30 -17.67
N ILE A 167 20.70 -13.44 -18.26
CA ILE A 167 20.34 -14.53 -19.16
C ILE A 167 21.39 -14.55 -20.27
N GLN A 168 22.23 -15.59 -20.27
CA GLN A 168 23.10 -15.89 -21.41
C GLN A 168 22.27 -16.63 -22.45
N ASP A 169 22.15 -16.02 -23.62
CA ASP A 169 21.53 -16.60 -24.79
C ASP A 169 22.26 -17.85 -25.29
N ASN A 170 21.47 -18.90 -25.52
CA ASN A 170 21.59 -19.96 -26.53
C ASN A 170 22.82 -20.88 -26.54
N LYS A 171 22.59 -22.20 -26.36
CA LYS A 171 22.54 -23.20 -27.46
C LYS A 171 22.21 -24.63 -26.95
N ALA A 172 21.42 -25.31 -27.77
CA ALA A 172 20.90 -26.68 -27.63
C ALA A 172 21.96 -27.78 -27.49
N ILE A 173 21.56 -28.93 -26.92
CA ILE A 173 21.73 -30.31 -27.47
C ILE A 173 20.84 -31.30 -26.70
N ASN A 174 20.31 -32.25 -27.47
CA ASN A 174 19.26 -33.25 -27.27
C ASN A 174 19.53 -34.43 -26.28
N ASN A 175 18.40 -34.95 -25.76
CA ASN A 175 17.96 -36.34 -25.54
C ASN A 175 18.74 -37.32 -24.64
N GLN A 176 18.08 -37.83 -23.58
CA GLN A 176 17.48 -39.18 -23.57
C GLN A 176 16.53 -39.41 -22.38
N GLU A 177 15.61 -40.34 -22.60
CA GLU A 177 14.35 -40.62 -21.91
C GLU A 177 14.47 -41.06 -20.45
N ASP A 178 13.52 -40.64 -19.60
CA ASP A 178 12.85 -41.56 -18.68
C ASP A 178 11.44 -41.05 -18.33
N VAL A 179 10.47 -41.96 -18.47
CA VAL A 179 9.03 -41.70 -18.43
C VAL A 179 8.53 -41.67 -16.99
N SER A 180 7.98 -40.54 -16.55
CA SER A 180 7.09 -40.47 -15.39
C SER A 180 6.08 -39.33 -15.53
N LEU A 181 4.82 -39.73 -15.78
CA LEU A 181 3.56 -39.00 -15.73
C LEU A 181 3.54 -37.75 -14.83
N GLU A 182 3.58 -36.54 -15.42
CA GLU A 182 2.98 -35.33 -14.83
C GLU A 182 2.34 -34.45 -15.92
N MET A 183 1.13 -34.00 -15.63
CA MET A 183 0.19 -33.29 -16.52
C MET A 183 0.77 -32.02 -17.15
N ASP A 184 0.55 -31.92 -18.46
CA ASP A 184 0.85 -30.78 -19.32
C ASP A 184 0.01 -29.54 -18.95
N CYS A 185 0.68 -28.43 -18.65
CA CYS A 185 0.09 -27.12 -18.37
C CYS A 185 0.49 -26.06 -19.41
N ASN A 186 0.80 -26.47 -20.64
CA ASN A 186 1.14 -25.53 -21.71
C ASN A 186 0.03 -25.42 -22.75
N GLU A 187 -0.95 -24.56 -22.46
CA GLU A 187 -1.65 -23.77 -23.49
C GLU A 187 -2.22 -22.52 -22.80
N ILE A 188 -1.33 -21.56 -22.54
CA ILE A 188 -1.74 -20.17 -22.30
C ILE A 188 -1.83 -19.56 -23.69
N PRO A 189 -3.02 -19.16 -24.20
CA PRO A 189 -3.07 -18.37 -25.43
C PRO A 189 -2.36 -17.04 -25.16
N GLU A 190 -1.36 -16.73 -25.99
CA GLU A 190 -0.72 -15.43 -26.07
C GLU A 190 -1.80 -14.35 -26.20
N ILE A 191 -1.88 -13.46 -25.19
CA ILE A 191 -2.71 -12.27 -25.28
C ILE A 191 -1.85 -11.25 -26.02
N GLU A 192 -2.23 -10.93 -27.26
CA GLU A 192 -1.69 -9.81 -28.01
C GLU A 192 -1.84 -8.52 -27.17
N GLU A 193 -0.72 -7.87 -26.89
CA GLU A 193 -0.66 -6.59 -26.20
C GLU A 193 -1.24 -5.49 -27.10
N GLU A 194 -2.56 -5.27 -27.05
CA GLU A 194 -3.13 -3.99 -27.49
C GLU A 194 -2.80 -2.93 -26.42
N PHE A 195 -1.80 -2.12 -26.73
CA PHE A 195 -1.49 -0.87 -26.02
C PHE A 195 -2.72 0.05 -26.12
N ILE A 196 -3.48 0.16 -25.03
CA ILE A 196 -4.47 1.23 -24.87
C ILE A 196 -3.77 2.40 -24.17
N ASP A 197 -3.65 3.51 -24.90
CA ASP A 197 -3.11 4.79 -24.46
C ASP A 197 -3.79 5.28 -23.17
N VAL A 198 -2.96 5.66 -22.18
CA VAL A 198 -3.35 5.98 -20.80
C VAL A 198 -3.93 7.40 -20.65
N ASP A 199 -4.05 8.16 -21.74
CA ASP A 199 -4.43 9.58 -21.68
C ASP A 199 -5.95 9.87 -21.64
N GLU A 200 -6.81 8.85 -21.67
CA GLU A 200 -8.28 9.04 -21.65
C GLU A 200 -8.96 8.81 -20.28
N MET A 201 -8.21 8.45 -19.23
CA MET A 201 -8.78 8.20 -17.89
C MET A 201 -8.71 9.38 -16.90
N VAL A 202 -8.23 10.57 -17.31
CA VAL A 202 -8.09 11.75 -16.42
C VAL A 202 -9.01 12.94 -16.78
N LYS A 203 -9.87 12.82 -17.79
CA LYS A 203 -10.82 13.89 -18.12
C LYS A 203 -12.25 13.44 -17.83
N ASN A 204 -12.73 13.73 -16.62
CA ASN A 204 -14.14 14.04 -16.33
C ASN A 204 -14.35 14.18 -14.81
N GLU A 205 -13.78 15.21 -14.18
CA GLU A 205 -14.34 15.84 -12.96
C GLU A 205 -13.94 17.33 -12.97
N SER A 206 -14.46 18.08 -13.94
CA SER A 206 -14.61 19.54 -13.85
C SER A 206 -16.10 19.83 -13.84
N ASP A 207 -16.66 19.94 -12.64
CA ASP A 207 -17.86 20.73 -12.28
C ASP A 207 -18.33 20.23 -10.92
N PHE A 208 -17.76 20.79 -9.85
CA PHE A 208 -18.44 20.85 -8.56
C PHE A 208 -18.24 22.26 -8.02
N GLU A 209 -19.36 22.97 -7.96
CA GLU A 209 -19.51 24.33 -7.49
C GLU A 209 -19.02 24.48 -6.04
N GLU A 210 -18.38 25.62 -5.79
CA GLU A 210 -18.05 26.13 -4.47
C GLU A 210 -19.32 26.24 -3.61
N HIS A 211 -19.34 25.53 -2.48
CA HIS A 211 -20.11 25.97 -1.33
C HIS A 211 -19.17 26.10 -0.14
N ASP A 212 -18.90 27.36 0.18
CA ASP A 212 -18.25 27.85 1.38
C ASP A 212 -19.22 27.84 2.58
N ASP A 213 -18.64 27.82 3.79
CA ASP A 213 -19.25 28.00 5.12
C ASP A 213 -20.12 26.83 5.65
N THR A 214 -19.99 26.29 6.87
CA THR A 214 -19.50 26.83 8.16
C THR A 214 -19.33 25.69 9.19
N ASP A 215 -18.51 25.93 10.21
CA ASP A 215 -18.51 25.35 11.57
C ASP A 215 -18.38 23.82 11.75
N ILE A 216 -17.13 23.34 11.85
CA ILE A 216 -16.83 22.05 12.48
C ILE A 216 -16.64 22.31 13.98
N GLU A 217 -17.72 22.14 14.75
CA GLU A 217 -17.64 21.97 16.21
C GLU A 217 -16.78 20.73 16.55
N GLU A 218 -15.95 20.89 17.57
CA GLU A 218 -15.07 19.86 18.14
C GLU A 218 -15.91 18.68 18.67
N GLU A 219 -16.11 17.62 17.87
CA GLU A 219 -16.63 16.36 18.42
C GLU A 219 -15.56 15.65 19.23
N GLU A 220 -15.72 15.72 20.56
CA GLU A 220 -15.00 14.93 21.56
C GLU A 220 -14.96 13.43 21.21
N ASP A 221 -13.82 12.82 21.49
CA ASP A 221 -13.46 11.40 21.38
C ASP A 221 -14.54 10.44 21.93
N LYS A 222 -15.58 10.14 21.14
CA LYS A 222 -16.45 9.00 21.39
C LYS A 222 -15.76 7.73 20.88
N VAL A 223 -15.25 6.94 21.83
CA VAL A 223 -14.89 5.54 21.60
C VAL A 223 -16.09 4.84 20.96
N LEU A 224 -15.98 4.52 19.67
CA LEU A 224 -17.03 3.79 18.97
C LEU A 224 -17.19 2.42 19.66
N GLN A 225 -18.33 2.18 20.32
CA GLN A 225 -18.74 0.82 20.68
C GLN A 225 -19.13 0.09 19.39
N ILE A 226 -18.17 -0.56 18.75
CA ILE A 226 -18.36 -1.18 17.43
C ILE A 226 -18.85 -2.63 17.61
N SER A 227 -20.11 -2.90 17.26
CA SER A 227 -20.54 -4.26 16.87
C SER A 227 -19.84 -4.63 15.56
N LEU A 228 -18.85 -5.52 15.61
CA LEU A 228 -17.99 -5.91 14.48
C LEU A 228 -18.63 -6.93 13.50
N ASN A 229 -19.94 -7.17 13.55
CA ASN A 229 -20.59 -8.28 12.83
C ASN A 229 -21.75 -7.89 11.90
N ASP A 230 -21.83 -6.62 11.47
CA ASP A 230 -23.03 -6.13 10.76
C ASP A 230 -22.96 -6.33 9.24
N PHE A 231 -21.75 -6.32 8.65
CA PHE A 231 -21.59 -6.52 7.21
C PHE A 231 -21.72 -8.00 6.82
N LYS A 232 -22.43 -8.27 5.72
CA LYS A 232 -22.60 -9.60 5.13
C LYS A 232 -22.26 -9.55 3.64
N PRO A 233 -21.80 -10.67 3.04
CA PRO A 233 -21.50 -10.72 1.61
C PRO A 233 -22.71 -10.32 0.77
N ILE A 234 -22.46 -9.51 -0.27
CA ILE A 234 -23.46 -8.98 -1.20
C ILE A 234 -24.03 -10.12 -2.04
N LYS A 235 -25.36 -10.27 -2.01
CA LYS A 235 -26.06 -11.38 -2.69
C LYS A 235 -26.74 -10.98 -3.99
N ASN A 236 -27.07 -9.70 -4.15
CA ASN A 236 -27.89 -9.23 -5.27
C ASN A 236 -27.67 -7.74 -5.54
N ASP A 237 -28.20 -7.27 -6.67
CA ASP A 237 -28.04 -5.88 -7.14
C ASP A 237 -28.69 -4.85 -6.20
N LYS A 238 -29.74 -5.23 -5.45
CA LYS A 238 -30.37 -4.35 -4.46
C LYS A 238 -29.41 -4.09 -3.30
N GLU A 239 -28.80 -5.14 -2.75
CA GLU A 239 -27.77 -5.02 -1.71
C GLU A 239 -26.54 -4.28 -2.21
N LEU A 240 -26.08 -4.55 -3.44
CA LEU A 240 -24.99 -3.82 -4.08
C LEU A 240 -25.27 -2.31 -4.10
N LYS A 241 -26.48 -1.90 -4.48
CA LYS A 241 -26.87 -0.50 -4.53
C LYS A 241 -26.87 0.12 -3.13
N THR A 242 -27.51 -0.52 -2.15
CA THR A 242 -27.54 -0.04 -0.76
C THR A 242 -26.14 0.12 -0.17
N ILE A 243 -25.27 -0.87 -0.37
CA ILE A 243 -23.89 -0.82 0.14
C ILE A 243 -23.08 0.26 -0.57
N SER A 244 -23.25 0.41 -1.89
CA SER A 244 -22.59 1.47 -2.65
C SER A 244 -23.04 2.87 -2.19
N ASP A 245 -24.33 3.04 -1.90
CA ASP A 245 -24.85 4.30 -1.36
C ASP A 245 -24.33 4.59 0.05
N ASN A 246 -24.23 3.56 0.91
CA ASN A 246 -23.64 3.70 2.24
C ASN A 246 -22.15 4.06 2.17
N ILE A 247 -21.38 3.46 1.23
CA ILE A 247 -19.98 3.80 1.02
C ILE A 247 -19.82 5.29 0.67
N ARG A 248 -20.68 5.82 -0.20
CA ARG A 248 -20.63 7.22 -0.65
C ARG A 248 -21.06 8.20 0.42
N LYS A 249 -22.09 7.87 1.20
CA LYS A 249 -22.76 8.81 2.12
C LYS A 249 -22.28 8.73 3.56
N ASN A 250 -21.64 7.63 3.96
CA ASN A 250 -21.34 7.37 5.36
C ASN A 250 -19.90 6.86 5.55
N ALA A 251 -18.99 7.80 5.85
CA ALA A 251 -17.59 7.49 6.11
C ALA A 251 -17.38 6.56 7.32
N ILE A 252 -18.22 6.68 8.36
CA ILE A 252 -18.17 5.84 9.56
C ILE A 252 -18.51 4.38 9.19
N TYR A 253 -19.55 4.17 8.38
CA TYR A 253 -19.92 2.86 7.86
C TYR A 253 -18.77 2.23 7.06
N THR A 254 -18.14 2.99 6.17
CA THR A 254 -17.00 2.53 5.36
C THR A 254 -15.84 2.10 6.26
N LYS A 255 -15.45 2.93 7.21
CA LYS A 255 -14.37 2.63 8.16
C LYS A 255 -14.67 1.38 9.00
N LYS A 256 -15.89 1.28 9.53
CA LYS A 256 -16.35 0.11 10.31
C LYS A 256 -16.34 -1.18 9.48
N THR A 257 -16.82 -1.12 8.25
CA THR A 257 -16.89 -2.29 7.36
C THR A 257 -15.49 -2.77 6.98
N ARG A 258 -14.59 -1.84 6.65
CA ARG A 258 -13.18 -2.17 6.39
C ARG A 258 -12.54 -2.88 7.58
N LEU A 259 -12.77 -2.37 8.79
CA LEU A 259 -12.27 -3.00 10.02
C LEU A 259 -12.83 -4.42 10.22
N GLN A 260 -14.14 -4.61 10.04
CA GLN A 260 -14.76 -5.94 10.12
C GLN A 260 -14.10 -6.92 9.14
N LEU A 261 -13.87 -6.51 7.89
CA LEU A 261 -13.29 -7.39 6.86
C LEU A 261 -11.86 -7.81 7.19
N VAL A 262 -11.02 -6.88 7.65
CA VAL A 262 -9.63 -7.17 8.04
C VAL A 262 -9.59 -8.07 9.28
N THR A 263 -10.46 -7.83 10.26
CA THR A 263 -10.49 -8.60 11.52
C THR A 263 -11.10 -10.00 11.35
N ALA A 264 -12.04 -10.18 10.43
CA ALA A 264 -12.66 -11.47 10.15
C ALA A 264 -11.70 -12.48 9.48
N SER A 265 -10.61 -12.02 8.87
CA SER A 265 -9.65 -12.88 8.18
C SER A 265 -8.63 -13.52 9.12
N SER A 266 -8.49 -14.84 9.04
CA SER A 266 -7.50 -15.61 9.81
C SER A 266 -6.06 -15.24 9.43
N ASP A 267 -5.83 -14.80 8.20
CA ASP A 267 -4.57 -14.35 7.61
C ASP A 267 -4.49 -12.81 7.50
N GLY A 268 -5.48 -12.07 8.02
CA GLY A 268 -5.55 -10.60 7.97
C GLY A 268 -5.66 -10.02 6.55
N LEU A 269 -5.88 -10.85 5.54
CA LEU A 269 -6.08 -10.43 4.15
C LEU A 269 -7.56 -10.49 3.83
N VAL A 270 -8.09 -9.42 3.22
CA VAL A 270 -9.48 -9.41 2.77
C VAL A 270 -9.64 -10.30 1.54
N LYS A 271 -10.66 -11.15 1.58
CA LYS A 271 -11.02 -12.09 0.52
C LYS A 271 -12.32 -11.66 -0.16
N LEU A 272 -12.44 -11.92 -1.46
CA LEU A 272 -13.65 -11.58 -2.23
C LEU A 272 -14.91 -12.24 -1.67
N SER A 273 -14.79 -13.46 -1.13
CA SER A 273 -15.91 -14.18 -0.51
C SER A 273 -16.45 -13.53 0.77
N GLN A 274 -15.72 -12.58 1.37
CA GLN A 274 -16.21 -11.79 2.50
C GLN A 274 -17.05 -10.60 2.03
N ILE A 275 -16.83 -10.13 0.81
CA ILE A 275 -17.50 -8.96 0.24
C ILE A 275 -18.70 -9.37 -0.62
N PHE A 276 -18.55 -10.45 -1.39
CA PHE A 276 -19.55 -10.90 -2.35
C PHE A 276 -19.91 -12.36 -2.14
N ASP A 277 -21.19 -12.68 -2.31
CA ASP A 277 -21.67 -14.05 -2.33
C ASP A 277 -21.22 -14.76 -3.62
N MET A 278 -21.06 -16.09 -3.54
CA MET A 278 -20.66 -16.90 -4.71
C MET A 278 -21.71 -16.86 -5.82
N GLU A 279 -22.99 -16.82 -5.47
CA GLU A 279 -24.07 -16.71 -6.45
C GLU A 279 -24.09 -15.34 -7.14
N PHE A 280 -23.68 -14.28 -6.44
CA PHE A 280 -23.50 -12.96 -7.03
C PHE A 280 -22.30 -12.92 -7.98
N ILE A 281 -21.14 -13.45 -7.56
CA ILE A 281 -19.89 -13.41 -8.33
C ILE A 281 -19.93 -14.27 -9.60
N LYS A 282 -20.84 -15.25 -9.70
CA LYS A 282 -20.91 -16.16 -10.87
C LYS A 282 -21.00 -15.41 -12.21
N ASP A 283 -21.59 -14.22 -12.23
CA ASP A 283 -21.80 -13.43 -13.44
C ASP A 283 -20.69 -12.39 -13.68
N TYR A 284 -19.67 -12.35 -12.82
CA TYR A 284 -18.58 -11.39 -12.85
C TYR A 284 -17.22 -12.05 -13.10
N ASN A 285 -16.32 -11.30 -13.75
CA ASN A 285 -14.88 -11.51 -13.65
C ASN A 285 -14.18 -10.15 -13.47
N LEU A 286 -12.85 -10.14 -13.34
CA LEU A 286 -12.13 -8.94 -12.96
C LEU A 286 -12.30 -7.78 -13.96
N TYR A 287 -12.29 -8.08 -15.26
CA TYR A 287 -12.25 -7.08 -16.34
C TYR A 287 -13.54 -6.98 -17.18
N GLY A 288 -14.50 -7.87 -16.98
CA GLY A 288 -15.74 -7.95 -17.75
C GLY A 288 -15.60 -8.60 -19.13
N ILE A 289 -14.65 -9.51 -19.28
CA ILE A 289 -14.39 -10.23 -20.55
C ILE A 289 -15.27 -11.48 -20.68
N ALA A 290 -15.39 -12.02 -21.90
CA ALA A 290 -16.14 -13.25 -22.18
C ALA A 290 -17.62 -13.23 -21.70
N GLY A 291 -18.31 -12.11 -21.90
CA GLY A 291 -19.72 -11.95 -21.56
C GLY A 291 -20.01 -11.86 -20.06
N LYS A 292 -18.99 -11.75 -19.20
CA LYS A 292 -19.13 -11.51 -17.76
C LYS A 292 -19.17 -10.01 -17.45
N LYS A 293 -19.79 -9.65 -16.34
CA LYS A 293 -19.79 -8.29 -15.80
C LYS A 293 -18.41 -7.96 -15.20
N ASN A 294 -18.04 -6.69 -15.26
CA ASN A 294 -16.76 -6.20 -14.75
C ASN A 294 -16.82 -5.96 -13.23
N LEU A 295 -16.05 -6.74 -12.46
CA LEU A 295 -15.96 -6.63 -11.01
C LEU A 295 -15.14 -5.40 -10.57
N SER A 296 -14.06 -5.07 -11.29
CA SER A 296 -13.17 -3.96 -10.92
C SER A 296 -13.87 -2.59 -10.96
N LYS A 297 -14.97 -2.48 -11.71
CA LYS A 297 -15.84 -1.30 -11.74
C LYS A 297 -16.77 -1.17 -10.52
N LEU A 298 -16.99 -2.22 -9.73
CA LEU A 298 -17.88 -2.15 -8.57
C LEU A 298 -17.25 -1.38 -7.42
N LEU A 299 -18.00 -0.43 -6.84
CA LEU A 299 -17.52 0.39 -5.73
C LEU A 299 -17.11 -0.44 -4.50
N PRO A 300 -17.85 -1.50 -4.09
CA PRO A 300 -17.41 -2.35 -2.98
C PRO A 300 -16.11 -3.10 -3.27
N TYR A 301 -15.86 -3.52 -4.53
CA TYR A 301 -14.58 -4.13 -4.88
C TYR A 301 -13.43 -3.14 -4.70
N LYS A 302 -13.58 -1.92 -5.25
CA LYS A 302 -12.56 -0.86 -5.13
C LYS A 302 -12.28 -0.53 -3.66
N THR A 303 -13.33 -0.26 -2.90
CA THR A 303 -13.24 0.27 -1.53
C THR A 303 -12.79 -0.76 -0.52
N PHE A 304 -13.26 -2.01 -0.64
CA PHE A 304 -13.07 -3.03 0.39
C PHE A 304 -12.06 -4.11 0.00
N TYR A 305 -11.85 -4.39 -1.28
CA TYR A 305 -10.83 -5.36 -1.68
C TYR A 305 -9.56 -4.66 -2.13
N PHE A 306 -9.66 -3.83 -3.18
CA PHE A 306 -8.49 -3.24 -3.82
C PHE A 306 -7.76 -2.26 -2.90
N GLU A 307 -8.47 -1.26 -2.36
CA GLU A 307 -7.86 -0.24 -1.48
C GLU A 307 -7.28 -0.86 -0.21
N ILE A 308 -8.00 -1.77 0.47
CA ILE A 308 -7.46 -2.43 1.67
C ILE A 308 -6.15 -3.15 1.34
N ARG A 309 -6.10 -3.92 0.25
CA ARG A 309 -4.88 -4.67 -0.10
C ARG A 309 -3.74 -3.75 -0.53
N LYS A 310 -4.06 -2.66 -1.23
CA LYS A 310 -3.10 -1.62 -1.58
C LYS A 310 -2.51 -0.97 -0.32
N ASP A 311 -3.36 -0.68 0.67
CA ASP A 311 -2.94 -0.11 1.96
C ASP A 311 -2.09 -1.11 2.75
N LEU A 312 -2.37 -2.42 2.65
CA LEU A 312 -1.52 -3.49 3.20
C LEU A 312 -0.20 -3.72 2.44
N GLY A 313 0.06 -2.94 1.40
CA GLY A 313 1.32 -2.92 0.67
C GLY A 313 1.43 -3.91 -0.49
N ASP A 314 0.33 -4.54 -0.91
CA ASP A 314 0.29 -5.37 -2.12
C ASP A 314 0.43 -4.49 -3.38
N SER A 315 1.23 -4.94 -4.35
CA SER A 315 1.32 -4.31 -5.66
C SER A 315 0.05 -4.55 -6.49
N LEU A 316 -0.20 -3.68 -7.48
CA LEU A 316 -1.33 -3.83 -8.41
C LEU A 316 -1.41 -5.25 -8.99
N LYS A 317 -0.29 -5.76 -9.51
CA LYS A 317 -0.20 -7.09 -10.10
C LYS A 317 -0.55 -8.20 -9.10
N GLU A 318 -0.12 -8.08 -7.84
CA GLU A 318 -0.45 -9.05 -6.78
C GLU A 318 -1.95 -9.04 -6.46
N ILE A 319 -2.55 -7.86 -6.36
CA ILE A 319 -3.98 -7.69 -6.08
C ILE A 319 -4.82 -8.33 -7.19
N GLU A 320 -4.49 -8.03 -8.45
CA GLU A 320 -5.22 -8.54 -9.63
C GLU A 320 -5.05 -10.05 -9.81
N THR A 321 -3.82 -10.55 -9.65
CA THR A 321 -3.53 -11.99 -9.71
C THR A 321 -4.35 -12.73 -8.67
N GLN A 322 -4.40 -12.21 -7.44
CA GLN A 322 -5.12 -12.85 -6.35
C GLN A 322 -6.64 -12.72 -6.50
N ALA A 323 -7.15 -11.57 -6.96
CA ALA A 323 -8.56 -11.39 -7.27
C ALA A 323 -9.03 -12.40 -8.33
N THR A 324 -8.27 -12.56 -9.41
CA THR A 324 -8.58 -13.50 -10.49
C THR A 324 -8.65 -14.94 -9.99
N ARG A 325 -7.67 -15.36 -9.17
CA ARG A 325 -7.67 -16.68 -8.53
C ARG A 325 -8.87 -16.90 -7.61
N GLU A 326 -9.21 -15.91 -6.79
CA GLU A 326 -10.35 -15.99 -5.88
C GLU A 326 -11.69 -16.07 -6.63
N ILE A 327 -11.86 -15.28 -7.70
CA ILE A 327 -13.04 -15.35 -8.57
C ILE A 327 -13.18 -16.77 -9.15
N GLN A 328 -12.09 -17.32 -9.71
CA GLN A 328 -12.10 -18.66 -10.28
C GLN A 328 -12.44 -19.74 -9.23
N MET A 329 -11.89 -19.62 -8.01
CA MET A 329 -12.24 -20.52 -6.90
C MET A 329 -13.72 -20.41 -6.52
N MET A 330 -14.28 -19.20 -6.48
CA MET A 330 -15.70 -18.98 -6.19
C MET A 330 -16.60 -19.55 -7.29
N HIS A 331 -16.25 -19.36 -8.57
CA HIS A 331 -16.97 -19.96 -9.71
C HIS A 331 -16.97 -21.48 -9.64
N ASN A 332 -15.81 -22.10 -9.39
CA ASN A 332 -15.68 -23.55 -9.26
C ASN A 332 -16.54 -24.09 -8.11
N ARG A 333 -16.52 -23.42 -6.95
CA ARG A 333 -17.36 -23.79 -5.81
C ARG A 333 -18.84 -23.69 -6.14
N TYR A 334 -19.27 -22.65 -6.83
CA TYR A 334 -20.65 -22.49 -7.26
C TYR A 334 -21.09 -23.59 -8.22
N LYS A 335 -20.25 -23.94 -9.21
CA LYS A 335 -20.51 -25.04 -10.15
C LYS A 335 -20.70 -26.38 -9.43
N ILE A 336 -19.82 -26.70 -8.48
CA ILE A 336 -19.94 -27.92 -7.66
C ILE A 336 -21.25 -27.94 -6.83
N GLN A 337 -21.68 -26.78 -6.31
CA GLN A 337 -22.95 -26.69 -5.57
C GLN A 337 -24.17 -26.96 -6.48
N LEU A 338 -24.15 -26.48 -7.72
CA LEU A 338 -25.21 -26.76 -8.70
C LEU A 338 -25.25 -28.24 -9.06
N GLU A 339 -24.09 -28.86 -9.33
CA GLU A 339 -24.00 -30.29 -9.67
C GLU A 339 -24.52 -31.19 -8.55
N ARG A 340 -24.33 -30.80 -7.28
CA ARG A 340 -24.88 -31.52 -6.12
C ARG A 340 -26.38 -31.35 -5.98
N LYS A 341 -26.92 -30.14 -6.25
CA LYS A 341 -28.36 -29.88 -6.20
C LYS A 341 -29.14 -30.58 -7.32
N ASN A 342 -28.50 -30.86 -8.45
CA ASN A 342 -29.15 -31.53 -9.58
C ASN A 342 -29.08 -33.08 -9.49
N LYS A 343 -28.35 -33.63 -8.52
CA LYS A 343 -28.17 -35.07 -8.30
C LYS A 343 -28.94 -35.62 -7.09
N GLY A 344 -29.55 -34.76 -6.29
CA GLY A 344 -30.48 -35.11 -5.21
C GLY A 344 -31.87 -34.62 -5.56
#